data_AF-A0A7S0WEH3-F1
#
_entry.id   AF-A0A7S0WEH3-F1
#
_cell.length_a   1.000
_cell.length_b   1.000
_cell.length_c   1.000
_cell.angle_alpha   90.00
_cell.angle_beta   90.00
_cell.angle_gamma   90.00
#
_symmetry.space_group_name_H-M   'P 1'
#
loop_
_entity.id
_entity.type
_entity.pdbx_description
1 polymer ?
#
loop_
_entity_poly.entity_id
_entity_poly.type
_entity_poly.pdbx_seq_one_letter_code
_entity_poly.pdbx_strand_id
1 'polypeptide(L)'
;PVKVAPTKAEVEAEEKFDAIVAEGGAIFEVFIRARGPNQWFPVGPMAVKNPRSIKSEIWAAEEPLKRAGFRMYPKLLAFPANGKVEYGYRERDESKKMTEEEIRAG
;
A
#
# COMPACT_ATOMS: atom_id res chain seq x y z
N PRO A 1 -12.03 -5.07 -18.34
CA PRO A 1 -11.33 -4.11 -17.45
C PRO A 1 -10.61 -3.02 -18.25
N VAL A 2 -10.99 -1.75 -18.04
CA VAL A 2 -10.35 -0.60 -18.71
C VAL A 2 -8.90 -0.51 -18.23
N LYS A 3 -7.94 -0.83 -19.10
CA LYS A 3 -6.51 -0.61 -18.88
C LYS A 3 -6.26 0.91 -18.95
N VAL A 4 -6.48 1.60 -17.84
CA VAL A 4 -6.01 2.98 -17.68
C VAL A 4 -4.50 2.90 -17.56
N ALA A 5 -3.77 3.52 -18.49
CA ALA A 5 -2.32 3.59 -18.42
C ALA A 5 -1.90 4.23 -17.07
N PRO A 6 -0.82 3.74 -16.45
CA PRO A 6 -0.33 4.34 -15.21
C PRO A 6 0.03 5.80 -15.48
N THR A 7 -0.35 6.65 -14.55
CA THR A 7 0.04 8.06 -14.55
C THR A 7 1.56 8.16 -14.34
N LYS A 8 2.16 9.27 -14.77
CA LYS A 8 3.59 9.54 -14.53
C LYS A 8 3.95 9.39 -13.04
N ALA A 9 3.06 9.81 -12.14
CA ALA A 9 3.25 9.70 -10.69
C ALA A 9 3.21 8.25 -10.19
N GLU A 10 2.40 7.37 -10.79
CA GLU A 10 2.38 5.94 -10.45
C GLU A 10 3.67 5.25 -10.92
N VAL A 11 4.17 5.59 -12.11
CA VAL A 11 5.46 5.07 -12.62
C VAL A 11 6.62 5.54 -11.73
N GLU A 12 6.68 6.84 -11.38
CA GLU A 12 7.72 7.36 -10.48
C GLU A 12 7.64 6.73 -9.07
N ALA A 13 6.45 6.38 -8.60
CA ALA A 13 6.28 5.69 -7.32
C ALA A 13 6.77 4.24 -7.38
N GLU A 14 6.56 3.56 -8.50
CA GLU A 14 7.06 2.21 -8.76
C GLU A 14 8.59 2.20 -8.84
N GLU A 15 9.20 3.11 -9.59
CA GLU A 15 10.67 3.24 -9.67
C GLU A 15 11.30 3.55 -8.30
N LYS A 16 10.67 4.41 -7.49
CA LYS A 16 11.12 4.69 -6.12
C LYS A 16 11.02 3.47 -5.21
N PHE A 17 9.95 2.68 -5.36
CA PHE A 17 9.77 1.45 -4.61
C PHE A 17 10.93 0.49 -4.91
N ASP A 18 11.18 0.21 -6.19
CA ASP A 18 12.24 -0.70 -6.63
C ASP A 18 13.62 -0.23 -6.16
N ALA A 19 13.90 1.07 -6.24
CA ALA A 19 15.15 1.64 -5.75
C ALA A 19 15.34 1.43 -4.24
N ILE A 20 14.30 1.68 -3.43
CA ILE A 20 14.39 1.47 -1.96
C ILE A 20 14.57 0.00 -1.62
N VAL A 21 13.90 -0.90 -2.34
CA VAL A 21 14.04 -2.34 -2.14
C VAL A 21 15.46 -2.81 -2.52
N ALA A 22 16.00 -2.33 -3.64
CA ALA A 22 17.37 -2.63 -4.07
C ALA A 22 18.43 -2.11 -3.08
N GLU A 23 18.17 -1.00 -2.40
CA GLU A 23 19.01 -0.48 -1.31
C GLU A 23 18.88 -1.27 0.01
N GLY A 24 18.01 -2.28 0.09
CA GLY A 24 17.75 -3.07 1.29
C GLY A 24 16.79 -2.41 2.28
N GLY A 25 15.95 -1.50 1.80
CA GLY A 25 14.88 -0.88 2.60
C GLY A 25 13.82 -1.89 3.05
N ALA A 26 13.10 -1.53 4.11
CA ALA A 26 12.03 -2.38 4.64
C ALA A 26 10.75 -2.19 3.85
N ILE A 27 10.05 -3.30 3.57
CA ILE A 27 8.77 -3.30 2.88
C ILE A 27 7.66 -3.44 3.92
N PHE A 28 6.64 -2.60 3.81
CA PHE A 28 5.46 -2.64 4.66
C PHE A 28 4.22 -2.88 3.82
N GLU A 29 3.30 -3.69 4.33
CA GLU A 29 1.93 -3.74 3.81
C GLU A 29 1.12 -2.65 4.46
N VAL A 30 0.55 -1.76 3.64
CA VAL A 30 -0.29 -0.66 4.11
C VAL A 30 -1.75 -1.02 3.95
N PHE A 31 -2.51 -0.75 5.01
CA PHE A 31 -3.94 -0.99 5.12
C PHE A 31 -4.69 0.31 5.32
N ILE A 32 -5.92 0.36 4.81
CA ILE A 32 -6.86 1.46 5.00
C ILE A 32 -8.14 0.94 5.64
N ARG A 33 -8.75 1.75 6.49
CA ARG A 33 -10.11 1.50 6.97
C ARG A 33 -10.90 2.79 7.09
N ALA A 34 -12.22 2.68 7.12
CA ALA A 34 -13.08 3.73 7.63
C ALA A 34 -12.92 3.88 9.14
N ARG A 35 -13.00 5.11 9.65
CA ARG A 35 -12.95 5.39 11.10
C ARG A 35 -14.07 4.63 11.84
N GLY A 36 -13.71 3.71 12.75
CA GLY A 36 -14.67 2.88 13.52
C GLY A 36 -14.25 1.41 13.64
N PRO A 37 -15.14 0.50 14.11
CA PRO A 37 -14.84 -0.92 14.32
C PRO A 37 -14.75 -1.74 13.00
N ASN A 38 -14.49 -1.07 11.88
CA ASN A 38 -14.52 -1.66 10.54
C ASN A 38 -13.23 -2.42 10.20
N GLN A 39 -13.37 -3.39 9.30
CA GLN A 39 -12.31 -4.22 8.74
C GLN A 39 -11.20 -3.39 8.06
N TRP A 40 -9.95 -3.84 8.19
CA TRP A 40 -8.79 -3.30 7.48
C TRP A 40 -8.73 -3.86 6.05
N PHE A 41 -8.50 -3.00 5.07
CA PHE A 41 -8.38 -3.37 3.66
C PHE A 41 -6.95 -3.11 3.16
N PRO A 42 -6.32 -4.05 2.44
CA PRO A 42 -4.99 -3.82 1.88
C PRO A 42 -5.07 -2.82 0.73
N VAL A 43 -4.19 -1.82 0.74
CA VAL A 43 -4.08 -0.81 -0.34
C VAL A 43 -2.85 -1.07 -1.20
N GLY A 44 -1.77 -1.56 -0.60
CA GLY A 44 -0.56 -1.90 -1.34
C GLY A 44 0.68 -1.94 -0.45
N PRO A 45 1.80 -2.44 -0.99
CA PRO A 45 3.08 -2.36 -0.33
C PRO A 45 3.67 -0.95 -0.40
N MET A 46 4.48 -0.60 0.59
CA MET A 46 5.28 0.62 0.64
C MET A 46 6.68 0.26 1.09
N ALA A 47 7.70 0.64 0.31
CA ALA A 47 9.08 0.49 0.71
C ALA A 47 9.56 1.77 1.41
N VAL A 48 10.26 1.63 2.54
CA VAL A 48 10.82 2.75 3.30
C VAL A 48 12.29 2.50 3.60
N LYS A 49 13.12 3.55 3.48
CA LYS A 49 14.56 3.46 3.77
C LYS A 49 14.83 3.17 5.25
N ASN A 50 14.03 3.76 6.14
CA ASN A 50 14.13 3.57 7.58
C ASN A 50 12.78 3.06 8.13
N PRO A 51 12.71 1.86 8.73
CA PRO A 51 11.47 1.34 9.31
C PRO A 51 10.76 2.30 10.28
N ARG A 52 11.53 3.15 10.99
CA ARG A 52 10.98 4.12 11.94
C ARG A 52 10.24 5.28 11.26
N SER A 53 10.49 5.54 9.97
CA SER A 53 9.82 6.63 9.23
C SER A 53 8.50 6.20 8.57
N ILE A 54 8.08 4.92 8.69
CA ILE A 54 6.87 4.42 8.03
C ILE A 54 5.63 5.29 8.26
N LYS A 55 5.44 5.80 9.48
CA LYS A 55 4.30 6.68 9.79
C LYS A 55 4.36 7.98 8.98
N SER A 56 5.52 8.64 8.92
CA SER A 56 5.66 9.88 8.16
C SER A 56 5.55 9.64 6.65
N GLU A 57 6.07 8.52 6.16
CA GLU A 57 5.99 8.16 4.73
C GLU A 57 4.54 7.89 4.30
N ILE A 58 3.75 7.19 5.14
CA ILE A 58 2.32 6.98 4.89
C ILE A 58 1.56 8.31 4.78
N TRP A 59 1.83 9.26 5.67
CA TRP A 59 1.20 10.58 5.62
C TRP A 59 1.70 11.44 4.45
N ALA A 60 2.97 11.30 4.05
CA ALA A 60 3.50 11.96 2.85
C ALA A 60 2.85 11.40 1.57
N ALA A 61 2.52 10.10 1.55
CA ALA A 61 1.85 9.42 0.45
C ALA A 61 0.32 9.32 0.65
N GLU A 62 -0.29 10.16 1.48
CA GLU A 62 -1.70 10.01 1.86
C GLU A 62 -2.65 10.11 0.66
N GLU A 63 -2.45 11.08 -0.22
CA GLU A 63 -3.31 11.32 -1.38
C GLU A 63 -3.33 10.13 -2.37
N PRO A 64 -2.18 9.59 -2.84
CA PRO A 64 -2.19 8.41 -3.69
C PRO A 64 -2.78 7.17 -2.97
N LEU A 65 -2.51 7.00 -1.67
CA LEU A 65 -3.10 5.90 -0.89
C LEU A 65 -4.64 5.99 -0.81
N LYS A 66 -5.20 7.19 -0.57
CA LYS A 66 -6.65 7.43 -0.61
C LYS A 66 -7.22 7.12 -1.97
N ARG A 67 -6.59 7.61 -3.03
CA ARG A 67 -7.05 7.41 -4.41
C ARG A 67 -7.11 5.93 -4.76
N ALA A 68 -6.04 5.19 -4.46
CA ALA A 68 -5.97 3.74 -4.66
C ALA A 68 -7.02 3.02 -3.79
N GLY A 69 -7.08 3.35 -2.49
CA GLY A 69 -8.03 2.76 -1.56
C GLY A 69 -9.49 2.99 -1.94
N PHE A 70 -9.87 4.18 -2.40
CA PHE A 70 -11.23 4.48 -2.84
C PHE A 70 -11.56 3.86 -4.20
N ARG A 71 -10.58 3.73 -5.09
CA ARG A 71 -10.75 3.01 -6.36
C ARG A 71 -11.02 1.53 -6.12
N MET A 72 -10.29 0.91 -5.19
CA MET A 72 -10.46 -0.50 -4.85
C MET A 72 -11.70 -0.75 -3.97
N TYR A 73 -11.98 0.17 -3.04
CA TYR A 73 -13.05 0.03 -2.04
C TYR A 73 -13.93 1.30 -2.02
N PRO A 74 -14.81 1.50 -3.02
CA PRO A 74 -15.69 2.69 -3.08
C PRO A 74 -16.58 2.87 -1.86
N LYS A 75 -16.89 1.79 -1.12
CA LYS A 75 -17.67 1.83 0.13
C LYS A 75 -17.02 2.70 1.22
N LEU A 76 -15.71 2.94 1.16
CA LEU A 76 -15.02 3.84 2.09
C LEU A 76 -15.41 5.32 1.89
N LEU A 77 -15.98 5.68 0.74
CA LEU A 77 -16.54 7.01 0.49
C LEU A 77 -17.96 7.18 1.04
N ALA A 78 -18.66 6.08 1.31
CA ALA A 78 -20.03 6.10 1.80
C ALA A 78 -20.11 6.37 3.32
N PHE A 79 -21.32 6.68 3.79
CA PHE A 79 -21.62 6.81 5.22
C PHE A 79 -21.36 5.47 5.96
N PRO A 80 -20.81 5.46 7.19
CA PRO A 80 -20.47 6.60 8.06
C PRO A 80 -19.06 7.17 7.87
N ALA A 81 -18.25 6.59 6.98
CA ALA A 81 -16.88 7.00 6.78
C ALA A 81 -16.79 8.39 6.13
N ASN A 82 -17.64 8.64 5.12
CA ASN A 82 -17.64 9.88 4.32
C ASN A 82 -16.22 10.27 3.85
N GLY A 83 -15.41 9.28 3.42
CA GLY A 83 -14.03 9.48 2.99
C GLY A 83 -13.01 9.73 4.12
N LYS A 84 -13.42 9.69 5.39
CA LYS A 84 -12.51 9.74 6.55
C LYS A 84 -11.96 8.34 6.81
N VAL A 85 -10.65 8.20 6.64
CA VAL A 85 -9.94 6.92 6.71
C VAL A 85 -8.81 6.97 7.73
N GLU A 86 -8.44 5.78 8.20
CA GLU A 86 -7.25 5.55 9.01
C GLU A 86 -6.31 4.58 8.28
N TYR A 87 -5.02 4.67 8.59
CA TYR A 87 -3.99 3.81 8.01
C TYR A 87 -3.40 2.89 9.06
N GLY A 88 -3.20 1.64 8.66
CA GLY A 88 -2.48 0.63 9.40
C GLY A 88 -1.30 0.13 8.57
N TYR A 89 -0.30 -0.44 9.22
CA TYR A 89 0.83 -1.04 8.51
C TYR A 89 1.34 -2.27 9.25
N ARG A 90 1.93 -3.19 8.49
CA ARG A 90 2.67 -4.33 9.01
C ARG A 90 3.92 -4.53 8.17
N GLU A 91 5.05 -4.74 8.81
CA GLU A 91 6.29 -5.08 8.10
C GLU A 91 6.09 -6.40 7.35
N ARG A 92 6.40 -6.38 6.05
CA ARG A 92 6.36 -7.57 5.21
C ARG A 92 7.68 -8.29 5.39
N ASP A 93 7.59 -9.51 5.87
CA ASP A 93 8.73 -10.40 5.96
C ASP A 93 8.97 -11.05 4.60
N GLU A 94 9.87 -10.47 3.80
CA GLU A 94 10.22 -11.02 2.48
C GLU A 94 10.87 -12.41 2.57
N SER A 95 11.43 -12.81 3.72
CA SER A 95 11.96 -14.17 3.91
C SER A 95 10.89 -15.25 3.95
N LYS A 96 9.62 -14.85 4.15
CA LYS A 96 8.45 -15.75 4.14
C LYS A 96 7.70 -15.77 2.82
N LYS A 97 8.21 -15.06 1.81
CA LYS A 97 7.58 -14.99 0.50
C LYS A 97 7.94 -16.26 -0.28
N MET A 98 6.94 -17.07 -0.61
CA MET A 98 7.16 -18.24 -1.46
C MET A 98 7.71 -17.79 -2.81
N THR A 99 8.76 -18.45 -3.28
CA THR A 99 9.32 -18.19 -4.60
C THR A 99 8.33 -18.63 -5.68
N GLU A 100 8.47 -18.07 -6.88
CA GLU A 100 7.65 -18.48 -8.02
C GLU A 100 7.82 -19.99 -8.32
N GLU A 101 9.02 -20.51 -8.08
CA GLU A 101 9.35 -21.93 -8.20
C GLU A 101 8.59 -22.79 -7.18
N GLU A 102 8.50 -22.36 -5.93
CA GLU A 102 7.74 -23.03 -4.88
C GLU A 102 6.23 -23.00 -5.12
N ILE A 103 5.71 -21.89 -5.67
CA ILE A 103 4.29 -21.77 -6.04
C ILE A 103 3.96 -22.71 -7.21
N ARG A 104 4.85 -22.80 -8.20
CA ARG A 104 4.66 -23.64 -9.38
C ARG A 104 4.80 -25.13 -9.09
N ALA A 105 5.51 -25.49 -8.02
CA ALA A 105 5.67 -26.86 -7.55
C ALA A 105 4.47 -27.38 -6.73
N GLY A 106 3.48 -26.53 -6.42
CA GLY A 106 2.26 -26.85 -5.68
C GLY A 106 1.13 -27.40 -6.55
#